data_AF-A0A931J4R3-F1
#
_entry.id   AF-A0A931J4R3-F1
#
_cell.length_a   1.000
_cell.length_b   1.000
_cell.length_c   1.000
_cell.angle_alpha   90.00
_cell.angle_beta   90.00
_cell.angle_gamma   90.00
#
_symmetry.space_group_name_H-M   'P 1'
#
loop_
_entity.id
_entity.type
_entity.pdbx_description
1 polymer ?
#
loop_
_entity_poly.entity_id
_entity_poly.type
_entity_poly.pdbx_seq_one_letter_code
_entity_poly.pdbx_strand_id
1 'polypeptide(L)'
;MLRFTARDLVDDALQLKQGKTNKKLRILLSDSQTGRRTEQGQLVDRLRAQPVRSIWLLNSSAGQPLSKGMLRVRFIAARAAAAKEAEATGDLGLAARINELWFADARPKAASEIDDLRDAQKLLGHSSERITKIVYRRRGERVKPTR
;
A
#
# COMPACT_ATOMS: atom_id res chain seq x y z
N MET A 1 10.74 -2.64 -3.13
CA MET A 1 9.27 -2.81 -3.08
C MET A 1 8.85 -4.23 -3.47
N LEU A 2 9.42 -4.88 -4.49
CA LEU A 2 8.96 -6.22 -4.93
C LEU A 2 9.87 -7.38 -4.52
N ARG A 3 10.63 -7.22 -3.43
CA ARG A 3 11.65 -8.21 -3.04
C ARG A 3 11.43 -8.74 -1.63
N PHE A 4 10.20 -8.64 -1.12
CA PHE A 4 9.88 -9.16 0.21
C PHE A 4 9.81 -10.67 0.18
N THR A 5 10.44 -11.27 1.17
CA THR A 5 10.54 -12.71 1.37
C THR A 5 9.99 -13.09 2.74
N ALA A 6 9.77 -14.39 2.95
CA ALA A 6 9.37 -14.90 4.26
C ALA A 6 10.38 -14.56 5.38
N ARG A 7 11.66 -14.33 5.05
CA ARG A 7 12.71 -13.94 6.02
C ARG A 7 12.57 -12.51 6.52
N ASP A 8 11.84 -11.68 5.79
CA ASP A 8 11.57 -10.30 6.19
C ASP A 8 10.46 -10.23 7.26
N LEU A 9 9.80 -11.35 7.57
CA LEU A 9 8.80 -11.46 8.63
C LEU A 9 9.45 -11.91 9.93
N VAL A 10 9.57 -11.01 10.90
CA VAL A 10 10.30 -11.25 12.16
C VAL A 10 9.59 -10.52 13.30
N ASP A 11 9.36 -11.22 14.42
CA ASP A 11 8.65 -10.74 15.62
C ASP A 11 7.35 -9.99 15.28
N ASP A 12 6.47 -10.62 14.51
CA ASP A 12 5.18 -10.05 14.08
C ASP A 12 5.29 -8.70 13.33
N ALA A 13 6.41 -8.48 12.66
CA ALA A 13 6.64 -7.31 11.83
C ALA A 13 7.21 -7.67 10.46
N LEU A 14 6.82 -6.91 9.43
CA LEU A 14 7.50 -6.88 8.14
C LEU A 14 8.66 -5.89 8.19
N GLN A 15 9.89 -6.41 8.16
CA GLN A 15 11.10 -5.62 8.12
C GLN A 15 11.43 -5.19 6.68
N LEU A 16 11.81 -3.93 6.49
CA LEU A 16 12.22 -3.46 5.16
C LEU A 16 13.24 -2.33 5.21
N LYS A 17 14.10 -2.31 4.20
CA LYS A 17 14.97 -1.18 3.86
C LYS A 17 14.47 -0.52 2.58
N GLN A 18 14.11 0.76 2.66
CA GLN A 18 13.67 1.51 1.48
C GLN A 18 14.85 1.74 0.53
N GLY A 19 14.70 1.39 -0.75
CA GLY A 19 15.80 1.47 -1.71
C GLY A 19 16.29 2.89 -2.01
N LYS A 20 15.40 3.90 -1.97
CA LYS A 20 15.76 5.28 -2.31
C LYS A 20 16.40 6.04 -1.14
N THR A 21 15.87 5.85 0.06
CA THR A 21 16.25 6.61 1.27
C THR A 21 17.12 5.81 2.22
N ASN A 22 17.30 4.51 1.97
CA ASN A 22 17.96 3.55 2.87
C ASN A 22 17.33 3.43 4.27
N LYS A 23 16.18 4.06 4.52
CA LYS A 23 15.50 4.00 5.82
C LYS A 23 15.05 2.58 6.12
N LYS A 24 15.33 2.11 7.33
CA LYS A 24 14.89 0.80 7.85
C LYS A 24 13.58 0.99 8.62
N LEU A 25 12.60 0.15 8.34
CA LEU A 25 11.28 0.16 8.97
C LEU A 25 10.89 -1.25 9.40
N ARG A 26 10.09 -1.34 10.47
CA ARG A 26 9.39 -2.55 10.91
C ARG A 26 7.91 -2.21 10.92
N ILE A 27 7.15 -2.77 9.98
CA ILE A 27 5.70 -2.56 9.91
C ILE A 27 5.04 -3.66 10.73
N LEU A 28 4.38 -3.29 11.82
CA LEU A 28 3.68 -4.24 12.68
C LEU A 28 2.51 -4.88 11.94
N LEU A 29 2.35 -6.19 12.09
CA LEU A 29 1.30 -6.97 11.44
C LEU A 29 0.09 -7.21 12.37
N SER A 30 0.24 -6.94 13.65
CA SER A 30 -0.85 -6.88 14.62
C SER A 30 -0.83 -5.55 15.36
N ASP A 31 -2.00 -5.09 15.77
CA ASP A 31 -2.15 -3.92 16.61
C ASP A 31 -1.57 -4.20 18.00
N SER A 32 -0.67 -3.33 18.48
CA SER A 32 0.08 -3.57 19.71
C SER A 32 -0.77 -3.48 20.99
N GLN A 33 -1.94 -2.84 20.92
CA GLN A 33 -2.82 -2.67 22.08
C GLN A 33 -3.87 -3.78 22.15
N THR A 34 -4.43 -4.16 21.01
CA THR A 34 -5.55 -5.11 20.91
C THR A 34 -5.11 -6.52 20.51
N GLY A 35 -3.89 -6.68 20.00
CA GLY A 35 -3.38 -7.95 19.46
C GLY A 35 -4.05 -8.40 18.15
N ARG A 36 -4.98 -7.61 17.60
CA ARG A 36 -5.72 -7.97 16.39
C ARG A 36 -4.84 -7.82 15.15
N ARG A 37 -4.98 -8.72 14.18
CA ARG A 37 -4.29 -8.62 12.88
C ARG A 37 -4.69 -7.34 12.16
N THR A 38 -3.69 -6.56 11.74
CA THR A 38 -3.89 -5.42 10.84
C THR A 38 -4.29 -5.91 9.45
N GLU A 39 -4.80 -5.03 8.59
CA GLU A 39 -5.09 -5.38 7.19
C GLU A 39 -3.85 -5.92 6.47
N GLN A 40 -2.68 -5.35 6.77
CA GLN A 40 -1.39 -5.81 6.26
C GLN A 40 -1.04 -7.20 6.80
N GLY A 41 -1.29 -7.47 8.08
CA GLY A 41 -1.13 -8.79 8.68
C GLY A 41 -2.01 -9.84 8.01
N GLN A 42 -3.30 -9.55 7.87
CA GLN A 42 -4.26 -10.41 7.18
C GLN A 42 -3.86 -10.67 5.71
N LEU A 43 -3.33 -9.66 5.01
CA LEU A 43 -2.80 -9.83 3.67
C LEU A 43 -1.59 -10.78 3.66
N VAL A 44 -0.63 -10.61 4.57
CA VAL A 44 0.52 -11.50 4.68
C VAL A 44 0.08 -12.94 4.97
N ASP A 45 -0.90 -13.13 5.85
CA ASP A 45 -1.42 -14.45 6.20
C ASP A 45 -2.04 -15.14 4.96
N ARG A 46 -2.84 -14.40 4.18
CA ARG A 46 -3.39 -14.90 2.90
C ARG A 46 -2.31 -15.24 1.87
N LEU A 47 -1.25 -14.42 1.77
CA LEU A 47 -0.14 -14.69 0.86
C LEU A 47 0.63 -15.96 1.26
N ARG A 48 0.76 -16.22 2.56
CA ARG A 48 1.43 -17.42 3.08
C ARG A 48 0.58 -18.69 3.00
N ALA A 49 -0.74 -18.54 3.00
CA ALA A 49 -1.69 -19.64 2.87
C ALA A 49 -1.87 -20.14 1.43
N GLN A 50 -1.20 -19.52 0.44
CA GLN A 50 -1.32 -19.97 -0.94
C GLN A 50 -0.77 -21.41 -1.12
N PRO A 51 -1.39 -22.22 -2.00
CA PRO A 51 -0.99 -23.62 -2.20
C PRO A 51 0.48 -23.77 -2.62
N VAL A 52 0.98 -22.84 -3.45
CA VAL A 52 2.36 -22.87 -3.90
C VAL A 52 3.25 -22.15 -2.91
N ARG A 53 4.14 -22.91 -2.27
CA ARG A 53 5.14 -22.35 -1.35
C ARG A 53 6.22 -21.62 -2.13
N SER A 54 6.40 -20.34 -1.84
CA SER A 54 7.48 -19.51 -2.37
C SER A 54 8.23 -18.84 -1.23
N ILE A 55 9.52 -18.60 -1.44
CA ILE A 55 10.28 -17.73 -0.54
C ILE A 55 9.82 -16.27 -0.64
N TRP A 56 9.19 -15.89 -1.75
CA TRP A 56 8.72 -14.52 -2.02
C TRP A 56 7.30 -14.34 -1.51
N LEU A 57 7.03 -13.22 -0.82
CA LEU A 57 5.68 -12.90 -0.36
C LEU A 57 4.77 -12.52 -1.53
N LEU A 58 5.30 -11.81 -2.52
CA LEU A 58 4.57 -11.45 -3.75
C LEU A 58 5.01 -12.37 -4.89
N ASN A 59 4.23 -13.42 -5.12
CA ASN A 59 4.50 -14.42 -6.14
C ASN A 59 3.29 -14.66 -7.06
N SER A 60 3.54 -15.26 -8.22
CA SER A 60 2.52 -15.75 -9.14
C SER A 60 1.94 -17.07 -8.63
N SER A 61 0.86 -17.55 -9.26
CA SER A 61 0.31 -18.89 -8.97
C SER A 61 1.32 -20.03 -9.15
N ALA A 62 2.42 -19.82 -9.88
CA ALA A 62 3.52 -20.76 -10.04
C ALA A 62 4.69 -20.53 -9.05
N GLY A 63 4.50 -19.67 -8.03
CA GLY A 63 5.50 -19.38 -7.02
C GLY A 63 6.62 -18.43 -7.45
N GLN A 64 6.56 -17.88 -8.67
CA GLN A 64 7.59 -16.99 -9.22
C GLN A 64 7.41 -15.55 -8.71
N PRO A 65 8.49 -14.82 -8.38
CA PRO A 65 8.38 -13.45 -7.90
C PRO A 65 7.69 -12.53 -8.92
N LEU A 66 6.78 -11.68 -8.45
CA LEU A 66 6.14 -10.70 -9.32
C LEU A 66 7.12 -9.59 -9.72
N SER A 67 7.25 -9.35 -11.03
CA SER A 67 8.03 -8.24 -11.56
C SER A 67 7.26 -6.92 -11.55
N LYS A 68 7.97 -5.80 -11.73
CA LYS A 68 7.33 -4.47 -11.86
C LYS A 68 6.39 -4.41 -13.06
N GLY A 69 6.80 -5.00 -14.19
CA GLY A 69 5.99 -5.06 -15.40
C GLY A 69 4.70 -5.85 -15.18
N MET A 70 4.82 -7.00 -14.51
CA MET A 70 3.68 -7.86 -14.14
C MET A 70 2.63 -7.15 -13.30
N LEU A 71 3.05 -6.33 -12.33
CA LEU A 71 2.13 -5.54 -11.51
C LEU A 71 1.53 -4.37 -12.29
N ARG A 72 2.34 -3.68 -13.12
CA ARG A 72 1.86 -2.59 -13.96
C ARG A 72 0.75 -3.06 -14.90
N VAL A 73 0.95 -4.20 -15.59
CA VAL A 73 -0.05 -4.76 -16.50
C VAL A 73 -1.35 -5.09 -15.77
N ARG A 74 -1.25 -5.79 -14.62
CA ARG A 74 -2.42 -6.11 -13.79
C ARG A 74 -3.17 -4.87 -13.31
N PHE A 75 -2.43 -3.84 -12.88
CA PHE A 75 -3.03 -2.58 -12.45
C PHE A 75 -3.75 -1.85 -13.60
N ILE A 76 -3.12 -1.76 -14.78
CA ILE A 76 -3.74 -1.13 -15.96
C ILE A 76 -5.04 -1.86 -16.33
N ALA A 77 -5.02 -3.20 -16.35
CA ALA A 77 -6.20 -4.00 -16.63
C ALA A 77 -7.32 -3.75 -15.59
N ALA A 78 -6.99 -3.76 -14.30
CA ALA A 78 -7.95 -3.49 -13.22
C ALA A 78 -8.53 -2.06 -13.30
N ARG A 79 -7.68 -1.06 -13.61
CA ARG A 79 -8.10 0.33 -13.79
C ARG A 79 -9.07 0.48 -14.97
N ALA A 80 -8.75 -0.14 -16.11
CA ALA A 80 -9.62 -0.12 -17.28
C ALA A 80 -10.98 -0.79 -17.01
N ALA A 81 -10.98 -1.92 -16.30
CA ALA A 81 -12.21 -2.59 -15.90
C ALA A 81 -13.06 -1.71 -14.96
N ALA A 82 -12.45 -1.08 -13.96
CA ALA A 82 -13.15 -0.19 -13.05
C ALA A 82 -13.71 1.08 -13.74
N ALA A 83 -12.96 1.65 -14.70
CA ALA A 83 -13.45 2.79 -15.48
C ALA A 83 -14.66 2.41 -16.34
N LYS A 84 -14.61 1.25 -17.00
CA LYS A 84 -15.73 0.72 -17.80
C LYS A 84 -16.98 0.49 -16.95
N GLU A 85 -16.81 -0.02 -15.73
CA GLU A 85 -17.94 -0.19 -14.80
C GLU A 85 -18.55 1.16 -14.42
N ALA A 86 -17.72 2.16 -14.10
CA ALA A 86 -18.21 3.51 -13.79
C ALA A 86 -18.97 4.13 -14.98
N GLU A 87 -18.48 3.97 -16.21
CA GLU A 87 -19.18 4.38 -17.44
C GLU A 87 -20.53 3.67 -17.59
N ALA A 88 -20.58 2.35 -17.34
CA ALA A 88 -21.81 1.57 -17.42
C ALA A 88 -22.88 2.03 -16.40
N THR A 89 -22.45 2.51 -15.23
CA THR A 89 -23.34 3.11 -14.21
C THR A 89 -23.70 4.58 -14.48
N GLY A 90 -23.19 5.18 -15.56
CA GLY A 90 -23.45 6.56 -15.94
C GLY A 90 -22.58 7.61 -15.25
N ASP A 91 -21.62 7.22 -14.40
CA ASP A 91 -20.72 8.14 -13.71
C ASP A 91 -19.45 8.40 -14.52
N LEU A 92 -19.60 9.20 -15.58
CA LEU A 92 -18.50 9.58 -16.48
C LEU A 92 -17.40 10.38 -15.74
N GLY A 93 -17.77 11.12 -14.70
CA GLY A 93 -16.82 11.88 -13.88
C GLY A 93 -15.91 10.95 -13.07
N LEU A 94 -16.48 9.91 -12.46
CA LEU A 94 -15.72 8.87 -11.77
C LEU A 94 -14.83 8.09 -12.75
N ALA A 95 -15.35 7.73 -13.93
CA ALA A 95 -14.58 7.03 -14.95
C ALA A 95 -13.32 7.83 -15.38
N ALA A 96 -13.48 9.13 -15.63
CA ALA A 96 -12.35 10.02 -15.95
C ALA A 96 -11.30 10.03 -14.83
N ARG A 97 -11.73 10.16 -13.57
CA ARG A 97 -10.84 10.14 -12.40
C ARG A 97 -10.14 8.80 -12.22
N ILE A 98 -10.82 7.68 -12.47
CA ILE A 98 -10.21 6.34 -12.42
C ILE A 98 -9.11 6.22 -13.47
N ASN A 99 -9.34 6.70 -14.69
CA ASN A 99 -8.37 6.65 -15.78
C ASN A 99 -7.09 7.45 -15.49
N GLU A 100 -7.19 8.51 -14.69
CA GLU A 100 -6.06 9.31 -14.21
C GLU A 100 -5.25 8.65 -13.09
N LEU A 101 -5.74 7.58 -12.45
CA LEU A 101 -5.04 6.92 -11.34
C LEU A 101 -3.77 6.21 -11.80
N TRP A 102 -2.65 6.51 -11.16
CA TRP A 102 -1.38 5.82 -11.40
C TRP A 102 -1.08 4.86 -10.24
N PHE A 103 -0.35 3.77 -10.51
CA PHE A 103 0.04 2.81 -9.46
C PHE A 103 0.83 3.48 -8.32
N ALA A 104 1.58 4.54 -8.65
CA ALA A 104 2.34 5.31 -7.67
C ALA A 104 1.45 6.09 -6.67
N ASP A 105 0.18 6.32 -7.00
CA ASP A 105 -0.79 7.04 -6.18
C ASP A 105 -1.27 6.25 -4.96
N ALA A 106 -0.93 4.96 -4.87
CA ALA A 106 -1.11 4.18 -3.65
C ALA A 106 -0.35 4.79 -2.45
N ARG A 107 0.80 5.45 -2.70
CA ARG A 107 1.58 6.13 -1.64
C ARG A 107 0.89 7.37 -1.06
N PRO A 108 0.47 8.36 -1.88
CA PRO A 108 -0.29 9.50 -1.37
C PRO A 108 -1.64 9.08 -0.78
N LYS A 109 -2.27 8.03 -1.31
CA LYS A 109 -3.47 7.47 -0.68
C LYS A 109 -3.19 6.97 0.75
N ALA A 110 -2.18 6.11 0.93
CA ALA A 110 -1.82 5.59 2.25
C ALA A 110 -1.46 6.71 3.25
N ALA A 111 -0.73 7.75 2.82
CA ALA A 111 -0.41 8.88 3.69
C ALA A 111 -1.61 9.79 4.01
N SER A 112 -2.64 9.76 3.19
CA SER A 112 -3.90 10.50 3.42
C SER A 112 -4.89 9.72 4.31
N GLU A 113 -4.70 8.41 4.46
CA GLU A 113 -5.51 7.54 5.33
C GLU A 113 -4.97 7.49 6.76
N ILE A 114 -3.70 7.84 6.97
CA ILE A 114 -3.11 8.00 8.31
C ILE A 114 -3.44 9.39 8.83
N ASP A 115 -4.13 9.45 9.97
CA ASP A 115 -4.54 10.73 10.57
C ASP A 115 -3.32 11.58 10.96
N ASP A 116 -2.38 11.01 11.71
CA ASP A 116 -1.17 11.72 12.16
C ASP A 116 -0.12 11.90 11.05
N LEU A 117 0.30 13.15 10.82
CA LEU A 117 1.25 13.50 9.76
C LEU A 117 2.65 12.90 9.99
N ARG A 118 3.08 12.77 11.25
CA ARG A 118 4.39 12.21 11.61
C ARG A 118 4.40 10.72 11.31
N ASP A 119 3.33 10.02 11.63
CA ASP A 119 3.22 8.59 11.35
C ASP A 119 3.14 8.32 9.84
N ALA A 120 2.43 9.17 9.09
CA ALA A 120 2.45 9.13 7.63
C ALA A 120 3.87 9.37 7.07
N GLN A 121 4.60 10.35 7.60
CA GLN A 121 6.00 10.64 7.23
C GLN A 121 6.93 9.48 7.57
N LYS A 122 6.76 8.83 8.74
CA LYS A 122 7.54 7.67 9.14
C LYS A 122 7.34 6.51 8.19
N LEU A 123 6.07 6.18 7.86
CA LEU A 123 5.70 5.10 6.94
C LEU A 123 6.31 5.32 5.55
N LEU A 124 6.16 6.53 4.99
CA LEU A 124 6.72 6.85 3.68
C LEU A 124 8.25 6.96 3.70
N GLY A 125 8.84 7.10 4.88
CA GLY A 125 10.28 7.16 5.08
C GLY A 125 10.93 8.43 4.58
N HIS A 126 10.20 9.54 4.60
CA HIS A 126 10.74 10.87 4.30
C HIS A 126 11.53 11.43 5.48
N SER A 127 12.47 12.33 5.23
CA SER A 127 13.21 13.02 6.31
C SER A 127 12.49 14.24 6.85
N SER A 128 11.51 14.77 6.10
CA SER A 128 10.75 15.97 6.46
C SER A 128 9.26 15.75 6.27
N GLU A 129 8.46 16.19 7.24
CA GLU A 129 6.99 16.20 7.18
C GLU A 129 6.47 17.08 6.03
N ARG A 130 7.22 18.12 5.64
CA ARG A 130 6.84 19.08 4.59
C ARG A 130 6.55 18.38 3.26
N ILE A 131 7.40 17.44 2.85
CA ILE A 131 7.21 16.70 1.60
C ILE A 131 5.96 15.83 1.69
N THR A 132 5.74 15.16 2.84
CA THR A 132 4.53 14.36 3.06
C THR A 132 3.27 15.22 2.98
N LYS A 133 3.27 16.40 3.63
CA LYS A 133 2.13 17.32 3.63
C LYS A 133 1.81 17.87 2.24
N ILE A 134 2.82 18.30 1.48
CA ILE A 134 2.60 18.97 0.18
C ILE A 134 2.33 17.96 -0.94
N VAL A 135 3.08 16.86 -1.00
CA VAL A 135 3.07 15.95 -2.15
C VAL A 135 2.22 14.71 -1.91
N TYR A 136 2.14 14.24 -0.67
CA TYR A 136 1.54 12.96 -0.34
C TYR A 136 0.21 13.04 0.41
N ARG A 137 -0.18 14.20 0.93
CA ARG A 137 -1.49 14.42 1.52
C ARG A 137 -2.43 14.98 0.45
N ARG A 138 -3.46 14.23 0.08
CA ARG A 138 -4.49 14.66 -0.90
C ARG A 138 -5.83 14.99 -0.25
N ARG A 139 -5.99 14.70 1.04
CA ARG A 139 -7.16 15.07 1.84
C ARG A 139 -6.78 16.17 2.83
N GLY A 140 -7.72 17.09 3.08
CA GLY A 140 -7.60 18.08 4.15
C GLY A 140 -7.47 17.43 5.52
N GLU A 141 -6.96 18.19 6.49
CA GLU A 141 -6.83 17.73 7.87
C GLU A 141 -8.22 17.54 8.51
N ARG A 142 -8.42 16.42 9.20
CA ARG A 142 -9.61 16.19 10.01
C ARG A 142 -9.40 16.89 11.35
N VAL A 143 -10.10 18.00 11.56
CA VAL A 143 -10.10 18.71 12.83
C VAL A 143 -11.23 18.17 13.71
N LYS A 144 -10.96 17.99 15.01
CA LYS A 144 -12.04 17.78 15.97
C LYS A 144 -12.81 19.10 16.12
N PRO A 145 -14.14 19.11 15.99
CA PRO A 145 -14.91 20.31 16.24
C PRO A 145 -14.71 20.77 17.69
N THR A 146 -14.76 22.08 17.92
CA THR A 146 -14.82 22.62 19.27
C THR A 146 -16.26 22.57 19.75
N ARG A 147 -16.47 21.79 20.81
CA ARG A 147 -17.75 21.37 21.41
C ARG A 147 -18.55 20.37 20.57
#